data_AF-A0A946TQW6-F1
#
_entry.id   AF-A0A946TQW6-F1
#
_cell.length_a   1.000
_cell.length_b   1.000
_cell.length_c   1.000
_cell.angle_alpha   90.00
_cell.angle_beta   90.00
_cell.angle_gamma   90.00
#
_symmetry.space_group_name_H-M   'P 1'
#
loop_
_entity.id
_entity.type
_entity.pdbx_description
1 polymer ?
#
loop_
_entity_poly.entity_id
_entity_poly.type
_entity_poly.pdbx_seq_one_letter_code
_entity_poly.pdbx_strand_id
1 'polypeptide(L)'
;IDGDWVTISSPRGEAKFKANVTDGIDARVVSADFGWWFPERGAPEYGWRDSNINFLTNDQGPNDPMIGATPLKGLQCEIRKI
;
A
#
# COMPACT_ATOMS: atom_id res chain seq x y z
N ILE A 1 -1.66 5.06 16.40
CA ILE A 1 -0.52 5.70 17.09
C ILE A 1 0.73 5.32 16.30
N ASP A 2 1.79 6.11 16.39
CA ASP A 2 3.08 5.74 15.79
C ASP A 2 3.49 4.31 16.22
N GLY A 3 3.99 3.51 15.27
CA GLY A 3 4.37 2.12 15.46
C GLY A 3 3.22 1.10 15.49
N ASP A 4 1.96 1.54 15.53
CA ASP A 4 0.82 0.62 15.49
C ASP A 4 0.70 -0.09 14.14
N TRP A 5 0.23 -1.33 14.18
CA TRP A 5 -0.22 -2.00 12.97
C TRP A 5 -1.49 -1.34 12.43
N VAL A 6 -1.49 -1.13 11.11
CA VAL A 6 -2.60 -0.54 10.38
C VAL A 6 -2.84 -1.32 9.09
N THR A 7 -4.10 -1.34 8.67
CA THR A 7 -4.50 -1.75 7.33
C THR A 7 -4.64 -0.51 6.46
N ILE A 8 -4.06 -0.54 5.27
CA ILE A 8 -4.31 0.41 4.19
C ILE A 8 -5.16 -0.33 3.16
N SER A 9 -6.35 0.20 2.85
CA SER A 9 -7.34 -0.50 2.05
C SER A 9 -7.93 0.38 0.95
N SER A 10 -8.44 -0.27 -0.09
CA SER A 10 -9.23 0.32 -1.17
C SER A 10 -10.28 -0.70 -1.64
N PRO A 11 -11.23 -0.34 -2.51
CA PRO A 11 -12.15 -1.31 -3.10
C PRO A 11 -11.48 -2.48 -3.84
N ARG A 12 -10.19 -2.36 -4.17
CA ARG A 12 -9.42 -3.37 -4.91
C ARG A 12 -8.71 -4.38 -4.01
N GLY A 13 -8.44 -4.02 -2.76
CA GLY A 13 -7.67 -4.85 -1.85
C GLY A 13 -7.09 -4.07 -0.68
N GLU A 14 -6.32 -4.77 0.13
CA GLU A 14 -5.74 -4.25 1.36
C GLU A 14 -4.32 -4.77 1.58
N ALA A 15 -3.55 -4.04 2.40
CA ALA A 15 -2.23 -4.42 2.86
C ALA A 15 -1.98 -3.87 4.27
N LYS A 16 -1.10 -4.55 5.02
CA LYS A 16 -0.80 -4.26 6.43
C LYS A 16 0.60 -3.69 6.58
N PHE A 17 0.70 -2.61 7.34
CA PHE A 17 1.96 -1.90 7.60
C PHE A 17 2.01 -1.45 9.06
N LYS A 18 3.20 -1.11 9.53
CA LYS A 18 3.35 -0.34 10.78
C LYS A 18 3.32 1.15 10.44
N ALA A 19 2.51 1.91 11.17
CA ALA A 19 2.42 3.34 10.99
C ALA A 19 3.74 4.02 11.38
N ASN A 20 4.24 4.90 10.52
CA ASN A 20 5.20 5.93 10.88
C ASN A 20 4.50 7.29 10.79
N VAL A 21 4.20 7.89 11.93
CA VAL A 21 3.47 9.17 11.99
C VAL A 21 4.46 10.32 11.92
N THR A 22 4.28 11.21 10.96
CA THR A 22 5.18 12.33 10.69
C THR A 22 4.41 13.54 10.16
N ASP A 23 4.88 14.74 10.47
CA ASP A 23 4.38 16.00 9.93
C ASP A 23 5.01 16.36 8.57
N GLY A 24 5.85 15.47 8.01
CA GLY A 24 6.57 15.69 6.75
C GLY A 24 5.75 15.50 5.47
N ILE A 25 4.47 15.12 5.58
CA ILE A 25 3.54 14.92 4.46
C ILE A 25 2.17 15.57 4.74
N ASP A 26 1.37 15.84 3.70
CA ASP A 26 -0.01 16.36 3.88
C ASP A 26 -0.83 15.38 4.73
N ALA A 27 -1.61 15.90 5.69
CA ALA A 27 -2.38 15.11 6.66
C ALA A 27 -3.43 14.17 6.03
N ARG A 28 -3.74 14.33 4.73
CA ARG A 28 -4.66 13.48 3.97
C ARG A 28 -3.95 12.42 3.13
N VAL A 29 -2.62 12.41 3.13
CA VAL A 29 -1.78 11.56 2.29
C VAL A 29 -1.17 10.45 3.13
N VAL A 30 -1.09 9.27 2.53
CA VAL A 30 -0.40 8.11 3.07
C VAL A 30 0.70 7.75 2.11
N SER A 31 1.93 7.66 2.62
CA SER A 31 3.05 7.07 1.89
C SER A 31 3.23 5.63 2.36
N ALA A 32 3.23 4.69 1.43
CA ALA A 32 3.46 3.28 1.69
C ALA A 32 4.56 2.77 0.77
N ASP A 33 5.50 2.03 1.35
CA ASP A 33 6.61 1.49 0.62
C ASP A 33 6.21 0.29 -0.24
N PHE A 34 6.85 0.16 -1.40
CA PHE A 34 6.67 -0.95 -2.32
C PHE A 34 7.66 -2.08 -2.05
N GLY A 35 7.23 -3.32 -2.29
CA GLY A 35 8.13 -4.48 -2.35
C GLY A 35 8.49 -5.07 -0.99
N TRP A 36 7.62 -4.97 0.01
CA TRP A 36 7.83 -5.59 1.32
C TRP A 36 7.28 -7.02 1.39
N TRP A 37 7.95 -7.84 2.21
CA TRP A 37 7.54 -9.19 2.61
C TRP A 37 8.03 -9.47 4.04
N PHE A 38 7.61 -10.60 4.60
CA PHE A 38 7.93 -11.06 5.95
C PHE A 38 8.85 -12.29 5.89
N PRO A 39 10.20 -12.11 5.80
CA PRO A 39 11.14 -13.22 5.68
C PRO A 39 11.01 -14.25 6.82
N GLU A 40 10.60 -13.82 8.01
CA GLU A 40 10.34 -14.65 9.18
C GLU A 40 9.18 -15.64 9.01
N ARG A 41 8.32 -15.45 8.00
CA ARG A 41 7.16 -16.34 7.73
C ARG A 41 7.48 -17.52 6.82
N GLY A 42 8.70 -17.61 6.32
CA GLY A 42 9.19 -18.78 5.58
C GLY A 42 8.70 -18.90 4.12
N ALA A 43 9.37 -19.78 3.39
CA ALA A 43 9.12 -20.05 1.98
C ALA A 43 7.79 -20.80 1.73
N PRO A 44 7.20 -20.71 0.51
CA PRO A 44 7.68 -19.94 -0.63
C PRO A 44 7.16 -18.50 -0.68
N GLU A 45 6.12 -18.17 0.10
CA GLU A 45 5.44 -16.88 -0.02
C GLU A 45 6.02 -15.79 0.88
N TYR A 46 6.73 -16.12 1.97
CA TYR A 46 7.28 -15.13 2.90
C TYR A 46 6.26 -14.04 3.31
N GLY A 47 4.97 -14.38 3.38
CA GLY A 47 3.89 -13.44 3.69
C GLY A 47 3.78 -12.21 2.76
N TRP A 48 4.34 -12.21 1.55
CA TRP A 48 4.35 -11.02 0.67
C TRP A 48 2.94 -10.45 0.44
N ARG A 49 1.92 -11.32 0.42
CA ARG A 49 0.52 -10.93 0.22
C ARG A 49 0.00 -9.99 1.31
N ASP A 50 0.43 -10.13 2.56
CA ASP A 50 -0.04 -9.28 3.65
C ASP A 50 0.51 -7.85 3.55
N SER A 51 1.69 -7.64 2.95
CA SER A 51 2.38 -6.34 2.87
C SER A 51 2.44 -5.77 1.44
N ASN A 52 1.68 -6.32 0.49
CA ASN A 52 1.76 -5.88 -0.90
C ASN A 52 0.81 -4.73 -1.21
N ILE A 53 1.34 -3.51 -1.23
CA ILE A 53 0.58 -2.30 -1.58
C ILE A 53 0.01 -2.31 -3.01
N ASN A 54 0.56 -3.13 -3.92
CA ASN A 54 0.03 -3.22 -5.28
C ASN A 54 -1.38 -3.83 -5.32
N PHE A 55 -1.88 -4.46 -4.25
CA PHE A 55 -3.30 -4.84 -4.19
C PHE A 55 -4.26 -3.65 -4.16
N LEU A 56 -3.75 -2.44 -3.91
CA LEU A 56 -4.53 -1.20 -4.02
C LEU A 56 -4.45 -0.57 -5.41
N THR A 57 -3.63 -1.08 -6.34
CA THR A 57 -3.47 -0.54 -7.70
C THR A 57 -4.31 -1.31 -8.72
N ASN A 58 -4.36 -0.84 -9.96
CA ASN A 58 -5.04 -1.49 -11.07
C ASN A 58 -4.27 -1.23 -12.37
N ASP A 59 -4.07 -2.26 -13.19
CA ASP A 59 -3.45 -2.16 -14.51
C ASP A 59 -4.47 -2.20 -15.67
N GLN A 60 -5.76 -2.39 -15.37
CA GLN A 60 -6.85 -2.41 -16.37
C GLN A 60 -7.23 -1.01 -16.88
N GLY A 61 -6.58 0.04 -16.38
CA GLY A 61 -6.73 1.42 -16.84
C GLY A 61 -7.79 2.25 -16.11
N PRO A 62 -7.99 3.53 -16.53
CA PRO A 62 -7.30 4.16 -17.67
C PRO A 62 -5.80 4.37 -17.39
N ASN A 63 -4.97 3.98 -18.35
CA ASN A 63 -3.54 4.26 -18.33
C ASN A 63 -3.29 5.67 -18.88
N ASP A 64 -2.07 6.18 -18.66
CA ASP A 64 -1.65 7.46 -19.23
C ASP A 64 -1.86 7.46 -20.75
N PRO A 65 -2.61 8.44 -21.30
CA PRO A 65 -2.99 8.44 -22.72
C PRO A 65 -1.82 8.76 -23.67
N MET A 66 -0.71 9.31 -23.17
CA MET A 66 0.44 9.69 -23.99
C MET A 66 1.50 8.58 -24.04
N ILE A 67 1.74 7.91 -22.92
CA ILE A 67 2.85 6.93 -22.80
C ILE A 67 2.40 5.55 -22.31
N GLY A 68 1.12 5.34 -22.03
CA GLY A 68 0.57 4.04 -21.62
C GLY A 68 0.94 3.60 -20.19
N ALA A 69 1.46 4.49 -19.35
CA ALA A 69 1.88 4.17 -17.99
C ALA A 69 0.68 3.91 -17.06
N THR A 70 0.79 2.90 -16.21
CA THR A 70 -0.20 2.60 -15.17
C THR A 70 -0.11 3.59 -14.00
N PRO A 71 -1.24 4.14 -13.51
CA PRO A 71 -1.23 5.02 -12.36
C PRO A 71 -0.99 4.22 -11.06
N LEU A 72 0.23 4.28 -10.53
CA LEU A 72 0.64 3.61 -9.29
C LEU A 72 0.62 4.53 -8.06
N LYS A 73 0.27 5.81 -8.23
CA LYS A 73 0.30 6.85 -7.19
C LYS A 73 -0.97 7.70 -7.25
N GLY A 74 -1.27 8.42 -6.17
CA GLY A 74 -2.46 9.28 -6.10
C GLY A 74 -3.77 8.50 -6.02
N LEU A 75 -3.73 7.31 -5.41
CA LEU A 75 -4.88 6.43 -5.27
C LEU A 75 -5.63 6.75 -3.98
N GLN A 76 -6.96 6.67 -4.03
CA GLN A 76 -7.77 6.78 -2.82
C GLN A 76 -7.61 5.52 -1.97
N CYS A 77 -7.48 5.70 -0.67
CA CYS A 77 -7.40 4.63 0.30
C CYS A 77 -8.03 5.04 1.64
N GLU A 78 -8.26 4.05 2.47
CA GLU A 78 -8.66 4.21 3.87
C GLU A 78 -7.64 3.51 4.78
N ILE A 79 -7.30 4.15 5.90
CA ILE A 79 -6.49 3.57 6.96
C ILE A 79 -7.38 3.16 8.14
N ARG A 80 -7.15 1.96 8.67
CA ARG A 80 -7.72 1.50 9.94
C ARG A 80 -6.64 0.90 10.82
N LYS A 81 -6.75 1.13 12.13
CA LYS A 81 -5.90 0.43 13.11
C LYS A 81 -6.34 -1.04 13.21
N ILE A 82 -5.37 -1.95 13.33
CA ILE A 82 -5.57 -3.38 13.60
C ILE A 82 -5.67 -3.61 15.10
#